data_AF-A0AA40PRC6-F1
#
_entry.id   AF-A0AA40PRC6-F1
#
_cell.length_a   1.000
_cell.length_b   1.000
_cell.length_c   1.000
_cell.angle_alpha   90.00
_cell.angle_beta   90.00
_cell.angle_gamma   90.00
#
_symmetry.space_group_name_H-M   'P 1'
#
loop_
_entity.id
_entity.type
_entity.pdbx_description
1 polymer ?
#
loop_
_entity_poly.entity_id
_entity_poly.type
_entity_poly.pdbx_seq_one_letter_code
_entity_poly.pdbx_strand_id
1 'polypeptide(L)'
;MTARKQVTRLRQVLVLSLGLNVLFLLLFYSVIFRKDIYKLCLFSGPLIAKNRYKAQIPENFLHQLATSTFQELSSFFSDERFVFGYPVKLWALSVAIQEFDVDISPALSHELTFTELQDQTRTWLLPNVKEQEFPGVVQYLSLRKFPFTSRGLFKRVASSLGEGKVDEECLYSFCHTPEFLYLRTLLAGADREISVASLARMVIRGGSEVFFSLCSSEKRFSAISEKERQEVLLAYVYREEPLAALLLLEHDSEAILHEFRNEDVQKILCLLPRGFPKCQEFLSRYAQTPREQPELSQNSPPVEENSLFREYIVKEGDSLWVISRREGVSIEELMRRNQLSHHRLLPGKVLKLPPKSS
;
A
#
# COMPACT_ATOMS: atom_id res chain seq x y z
N MET A 1 -28.13 62.13 1.00
CA MET A 1 -27.98 60.80 1.64
C MET A 1 -26.53 60.66 2.08
N THR A 2 -26.29 60.55 3.39
CA THR A 2 -25.05 60.94 4.06
C THR A 2 -23.95 59.86 4.01
N ALA A 3 -22.69 60.28 3.80
CA ALA A 3 -21.49 59.45 3.72
C ALA A 3 -21.36 58.42 4.86
N ARG A 4 -21.92 58.72 6.04
CA ARG A 4 -21.99 57.80 7.19
C ARG A 4 -22.75 56.49 6.87
N LYS A 5 -23.83 56.55 6.07
CA LYS A 5 -24.56 55.35 5.60
C LYS A 5 -23.75 54.51 4.61
N GLN A 6 -22.89 55.13 3.81
CA GLN A 6 -21.99 54.42 2.89
C GLN A 6 -20.89 53.69 3.65
N VAL A 7 -20.28 54.34 4.65
CA VAL A 7 -19.24 53.72 5.50
C VAL A 7 -19.78 52.52 6.28
N THR A 8 -21.01 52.60 6.82
CA THR A 8 -21.63 51.46 7.50
C THR A 8 -21.93 50.29 6.57
N ARG A 9 -22.35 50.57 5.32
CA ARG A 9 -22.58 49.52 4.31
C ARG A 9 -21.27 48.84 3.90
N LEU A 10 -20.20 49.61 3.70
CA LEU A 10 -18.88 49.05 3.35
C LEU A 10 -18.33 48.15 4.46
N ARG A 11 -18.48 48.54 5.73
CA ARG A 11 -18.09 47.68 6.86
C ARG A 11 -18.89 46.38 6.92
N GLN A 12 -20.20 46.44 6.67
CA GLN A 12 -21.05 45.24 6.63
C GLN A 12 -20.64 44.29 5.51
N VAL A 13 -20.35 44.82 4.31
CA VAL A 13 -19.86 44.02 3.17
C VAL A 13 -18.50 43.38 3.47
N LEU A 14 -17.58 44.12 4.13
CA LEU A 14 -16.27 43.59 4.50
C LEU A 14 -16.36 42.45 5.52
N VAL A 15 -17.19 42.60 6.55
CA VAL A 15 -17.43 41.55 7.56
C VAL A 15 -18.09 40.33 6.92
N LEU A 16 -19.05 40.54 6.02
CA LEU A 16 -19.71 39.46 5.28
C LEU A 16 -18.69 38.70 4.40
N SER A 17 -17.83 39.42 3.68
CA SER A 17 -16.77 38.83 2.85
C SER A 17 -15.75 38.04 3.68
N LEU A 18 -15.37 38.54 4.85
CA LEU A 18 -14.46 37.84 5.75
C LEU A 18 -15.11 36.55 6.28
N GLY A 19 -16.38 36.62 6.71
CA GLY A 19 -17.14 35.46 7.15
C GLY A 19 -17.31 34.42 6.05
N LEU A 20 -17.57 34.85 4.81
CA LEU A 20 -17.69 33.97 3.65
C LEU A 20 -16.36 33.29 3.32
N ASN A 21 -15.24 34.00 3.38
CA ASN A 21 -13.91 33.41 3.17
C ASN A 21 -13.56 32.40 4.25
N VAL A 22 -13.83 32.68 5.53
CA VAL A 22 -13.62 31.71 6.62
C VAL A 22 -14.50 30.49 6.42
N LEU A 23 -15.76 30.66 6.02
CA LEU A 23 -16.67 29.55 5.70
C LEU A 23 -16.16 28.72 4.52
N PHE A 24 -15.68 29.34 3.44
CA PHE A 24 -15.09 28.63 2.31
C PHE A 24 -13.82 27.90 2.70
N LEU A 25 -12.98 28.48 3.55
CA LEU A 25 -11.77 27.85 4.05
C LEU A 25 -12.11 26.66 4.95
N LEU A 26 -13.13 26.77 5.79
CA LEU A 26 -13.66 25.66 6.60
C LEU A 26 -14.33 24.58 5.74
N LEU A 27 -15.06 24.95 4.68
CA LEU A 27 -15.66 24.01 3.75
C LEU A 27 -14.60 23.30 2.92
N PHE A 28 -13.60 24.03 2.42
CA PHE A 28 -12.46 23.48 1.70
C PHE A 28 -11.62 22.57 2.59
N TYR A 29 -11.34 23.01 3.82
CA TYR A 29 -10.74 22.17 4.85
C TYR A 29 -11.61 20.93 5.10
N SER A 30 -12.93 21.08 5.22
CA SER A 30 -13.82 19.93 5.37
C SER A 30 -13.85 19.03 4.14
N VAL A 31 -13.77 19.55 2.91
CA VAL A 31 -13.84 18.71 1.70
C VAL A 31 -12.52 17.99 1.45
N ILE A 32 -11.40 18.64 1.78
CA ILE A 32 -10.06 18.02 1.73
C ILE A 32 -9.91 17.00 2.86
N PHE A 33 -10.26 17.36 4.10
CA PHE A 33 -10.04 16.51 5.27
C PHE A 33 -11.19 15.55 5.58
N ARG A 34 -12.44 15.77 5.13
CA ARG A 34 -13.54 14.78 5.29
C ARG A 34 -13.42 13.59 4.35
N LYS A 35 -12.55 13.62 3.33
CA LYS A 35 -12.32 12.40 2.53
C LYS A 35 -11.58 11.31 3.31
N ASP A 36 -10.88 11.65 4.40
CA ASP A 36 -9.99 10.70 5.07
C ASP A 36 -10.41 10.33 6.51
N ILE A 37 -11.25 11.14 7.17
CA ILE A 37 -11.58 10.94 8.60
C ILE A 37 -12.65 9.83 8.83
N TYR A 38 -13.42 9.39 7.84
CA TYR A 38 -14.64 8.57 8.08
C TYR A 38 -14.61 7.07 7.71
N LYS A 39 -13.45 6.42 7.57
CA LYS A 39 -13.39 4.94 7.72
C LYS A 39 -12.25 4.51 8.64
N LEU A 40 -12.17 5.21 9.77
CA LEU A 40 -11.68 4.69 11.04
C LEU A 40 -12.32 3.32 11.32
N CYS A 41 -11.51 2.38 11.81
CA CYS A 41 -11.78 0.94 12.01
C CYS A 41 -11.50 0.02 10.80
N LEU A 42 -10.27 0.06 10.28
CA LEU A 42 -9.62 -1.14 9.72
C LEU A 42 -8.18 -1.21 10.25
N PHE A 43 -8.07 -1.26 11.58
CA PHE A 43 -6.82 -1.60 12.22
C PHE A 43 -7.04 -2.72 13.22
N SER A 44 -6.61 -3.91 12.86
CA SER A 44 -6.04 -4.81 13.84
C SER A 44 -4.78 -4.14 14.39
N GLY A 45 -4.85 -3.58 15.59
CA GLY A 45 -3.64 -3.26 16.35
C GLY A 45 -2.75 -4.51 16.52
N PRO A 46 -1.55 -4.38 17.10
CA PRO A 46 -0.78 -5.57 17.48
C PRO A 46 -1.67 -6.50 18.31
N LEU A 47 -1.53 -7.82 18.16
CA LEU A 47 -2.34 -8.77 18.93
C LEU A 47 -2.06 -8.54 20.42
N ILE A 48 -3.04 -8.02 21.16
CA ILE A 48 -2.88 -7.64 22.58
C ILE A 48 -3.33 -8.79 23.46
N ALA A 49 -2.38 -9.42 24.16
CA ALA A 49 -2.69 -10.41 25.18
C ALA A 49 -3.09 -9.74 26.50
N LYS A 50 -4.25 -10.11 27.04
CA LYS A 50 -4.70 -9.69 28.38
C LYS A 50 -4.14 -10.58 29.48
N ASN A 51 -4.03 -11.87 29.20
CA ASN A 51 -3.56 -12.89 30.14
C ASN A 51 -2.59 -13.84 29.44
N ARG A 52 -1.66 -14.42 30.20
CA ARG A 52 -0.67 -15.40 29.72
C ARG A 52 -0.64 -16.62 30.64
N TYR A 53 -0.75 -17.82 30.08
CA TYR A 53 -0.69 -19.08 30.81
C TYR A 53 0.27 -20.07 30.12
N LYS A 54 0.93 -20.92 30.92
CA LYS A 54 1.61 -22.11 30.42
C LYS A 54 0.63 -23.28 30.45
N ALA A 55 0.46 -23.97 29.33
CA ALA A 55 -0.42 -25.12 29.23
C ALA A 55 0.24 -26.23 28.41
N GLN A 56 0.04 -27.49 28.80
CA GLN A 56 0.44 -28.65 28.00
C GLN A 56 -0.72 -28.97 27.05
N ILE A 57 -0.55 -28.71 25.76
CA ILE A 57 -1.62 -28.83 24.77
C ILE A 57 -1.31 -30.02 23.84
N PRO A 58 -2.25 -30.94 23.55
CA PRO A 58 -2.00 -32.09 22.70
C PRO A 58 -1.79 -31.62 21.27
N GLU A 59 -0.57 -31.85 20.80
CA GLU A 59 -0.05 -31.27 19.57
C GLU A 59 -0.82 -31.73 18.32
N ASN A 60 -1.34 -32.95 18.30
CA ASN A 60 -1.91 -33.55 17.10
C ASN A 60 -3.12 -32.78 16.53
N PHE A 61 -4.03 -32.30 17.38
CA PHE A 61 -5.23 -31.58 16.93
C PHE A 61 -4.90 -30.15 16.47
N LEU A 62 -4.08 -29.44 17.24
CA LEU A 62 -3.72 -28.07 16.90
C LEU A 62 -2.78 -27.99 15.70
N HIS A 63 -1.90 -28.98 15.54
CA HIS A 63 -1.09 -29.11 14.32
C HIS A 63 -1.99 -29.32 13.10
N GLN A 64 -3.00 -30.19 13.19
CA GLN A 64 -3.95 -30.40 12.10
C GLN A 64 -4.65 -29.08 11.71
N LEU A 65 -5.19 -28.34 12.69
CA LEU A 65 -5.81 -27.05 12.43
C LEU A 65 -4.83 -26.04 11.81
N ALA A 66 -3.60 -25.94 12.33
CA ALA A 66 -2.58 -25.02 11.82
C ALA A 66 -2.16 -25.32 10.38
N THR A 67 -2.23 -26.59 9.96
CA THR A 67 -1.93 -27.00 8.57
C THR A 67 -3.13 -26.96 7.63
N SER A 68 -4.34 -26.71 8.15
CA SER A 68 -5.56 -26.67 7.35
C SER A 68 -5.65 -25.40 6.52
N THR A 69 -6.34 -25.47 5.38
CA THR A 69 -6.64 -24.28 4.57
C THR A 69 -7.69 -23.41 5.26
N PHE A 70 -7.76 -22.12 4.90
CA PHE A 70 -8.81 -21.24 5.42
C PHE A 70 -10.24 -21.75 5.14
N GLN A 71 -10.44 -22.42 3.99
CA GLN A 71 -11.73 -23.02 3.65
C GLN A 71 -12.06 -24.21 4.55
N GLU A 72 -11.08 -25.04 4.90
CA GLU A 72 -11.25 -26.14 5.85
C GLU A 72 -11.55 -25.62 7.27
N LEU A 73 -10.89 -24.54 7.70
CA LEU A 73 -11.15 -23.90 8.99
C LEU A 73 -12.60 -23.46 9.16
N SER A 74 -13.26 -23.05 8.07
CA SER A 74 -14.66 -22.63 8.10
C SER A 74 -15.62 -23.74 8.57
N SER A 75 -15.27 -25.01 8.32
CA SER A 75 -16.08 -26.16 8.79
C SER A 75 -16.07 -26.31 10.31
N PHE A 76 -14.98 -25.90 10.96
CA PHE A 76 -14.82 -25.97 12.41
C PHE A 76 -15.56 -24.87 13.16
N PHE A 77 -16.05 -23.82 12.47
CA PHE A 77 -16.81 -22.75 13.13
C PHE A 77 -18.19 -23.19 13.64
N SER A 78 -18.69 -24.33 13.17
CA SER A 78 -19.93 -24.95 13.66
C SER A 78 -19.67 -26.08 14.67
N ASP A 79 -18.42 -26.30 15.07
CA ASP A 79 -18.04 -27.39 15.97
C ASP A 79 -18.21 -26.97 17.44
N GLU A 80 -19.16 -27.62 18.12
CA GLU A 80 -19.50 -27.38 19.53
C GLU A 80 -18.68 -28.24 20.52
N ARG A 81 -17.72 -29.02 20.03
CA ARG A 81 -16.83 -29.78 20.91
C ARG A 81 -15.89 -28.84 21.66
N PHE A 82 -15.47 -29.30 22.84
CA PHE A 82 -14.50 -28.59 23.68
C PHE A 82 -13.15 -29.30 23.68
N VAL A 83 -12.09 -28.52 23.54
CA VAL A 83 -10.70 -28.94 23.63
C VAL A 83 -10.00 -27.98 24.58
N PHE A 84 -9.43 -28.51 25.66
CA PHE A 84 -8.75 -27.72 26.70
C PHE A 84 -9.64 -26.69 27.41
N GLY A 85 -10.93 -27.01 27.57
CA GLY A 85 -11.90 -26.10 28.20
C GLY A 85 -12.34 -24.95 27.29
N TYR A 86 -11.90 -24.93 26.04
CA TYR A 86 -12.31 -23.95 25.03
C TYR A 86 -13.02 -24.64 23.86
N PRO A 87 -14.01 -24.00 23.23
CA PRO A 87 -14.72 -24.61 22.11
C PRO A 87 -13.82 -24.66 20.86
N VAL A 88 -13.97 -25.70 20.04
CA VAL A 88 -13.14 -25.93 18.84
C VAL A 88 -13.21 -24.75 17.86
N LYS A 89 -14.38 -24.16 17.68
CA LYS A 89 -14.55 -22.94 16.87
C LYS A 89 -13.65 -21.77 17.31
N LEU A 90 -13.32 -21.66 18.60
CA LEU A 90 -12.40 -20.64 19.10
C LEU A 90 -10.95 -20.94 18.73
N TRP A 91 -10.56 -22.21 18.73
CA TRP A 91 -9.26 -22.67 18.24
C TRP A 91 -9.10 -22.46 16.73
N ALA A 92 -10.13 -22.80 15.96
CA ALA A 92 -10.15 -22.53 14.52
C ALA A 92 -10.02 -21.02 14.22
N LEU A 93 -10.70 -20.18 15.01
CA LEU A 93 -10.60 -18.73 14.88
C LEU A 93 -9.22 -18.19 15.27
N SER A 94 -8.61 -18.76 16.31
CA SER A 94 -7.23 -18.47 16.70
C SER A 94 -6.24 -18.74 15.56
N VAL A 95 -6.34 -19.90 14.91
CA VAL A 95 -5.54 -20.24 13.73
C VAL A 95 -5.82 -19.28 12.57
N ALA A 96 -7.09 -19.00 12.28
CA ALA A 96 -7.47 -18.08 11.22
C ALA A 96 -6.83 -16.69 11.39
N ILE A 97 -6.80 -16.17 12.61
CA ILE A 97 -6.19 -14.87 12.92
C ILE A 97 -4.66 -14.94 12.81
N GLN A 98 -4.02 -15.98 13.38
CA GLN A 98 -2.55 -16.06 13.46
C GLN A 98 -1.89 -16.44 12.14
N GLU A 99 -2.43 -17.42 11.41
CA GLU A 99 -1.81 -17.97 10.20
C GLU A 99 -2.26 -17.24 8.94
N PHE A 100 -3.53 -16.82 8.90
CA PHE A 100 -4.13 -16.22 7.71
C PHE A 100 -4.37 -14.71 7.86
N ASP A 101 -3.94 -14.10 8.96
CA ASP A 101 -4.09 -12.67 9.23
C ASP A 101 -5.56 -12.21 9.07
N VAL A 102 -6.50 -13.01 9.57
CA VAL A 102 -7.93 -12.68 9.52
C VAL A 102 -8.26 -11.57 10.51
N ASP A 103 -9.03 -10.57 10.06
CA ASP A 103 -9.52 -9.47 10.89
C ASP A 103 -11.01 -9.63 11.20
N ILE A 104 -11.31 -10.00 12.44
CA ILE A 104 -12.68 -10.07 12.97
C ILE A 104 -13.07 -8.85 13.79
N SER A 105 -12.17 -7.88 13.99
CA SER A 105 -12.44 -6.69 14.79
C SER A 105 -13.71 -5.95 14.34
N PRO A 106 -14.01 -5.82 13.02
CA PRO A 106 -15.24 -5.19 12.56
C PRO A 106 -16.53 -5.95 12.91
N ALA A 107 -16.44 -7.22 13.28
CA ALA A 107 -17.58 -8.04 13.69
C ALA A 107 -17.87 -7.96 15.21
N LEU A 108 -16.99 -7.31 15.98
CA LEU A 108 -17.08 -7.23 17.43
C LEU A 108 -17.52 -5.83 17.88
N SER A 109 -18.23 -5.78 19.01
CA SER A 109 -18.65 -4.52 19.66
C SER A 109 -17.59 -3.92 20.59
N HIS A 110 -16.48 -4.62 20.75
CA HIS A 110 -15.39 -4.28 21.66
C HIS A 110 -14.04 -4.58 21.00
N GLU A 111 -12.95 -4.11 21.63
CA GLU A 111 -11.60 -4.39 21.16
C GLU A 111 -11.29 -5.90 21.18
N LEU A 112 -10.68 -6.38 20.09
CA LEU A 112 -10.20 -7.74 19.99
C LEU A 112 -8.93 -7.90 20.83
N THR A 113 -9.01 -8.76 21.84
CA THR A 113 -7.89 -9.07 22.74
C THR A 113 -7.74 -10.56 22.92
N PHE A 114 -6.59 -11.03 23.40
CA PHE A 114 -6.26 -12.45 23.39
C PHE A 114 -5.89 -12.99 24.78
N THR A 115 -6.09 -14.29 24.95
CA THR A 115 -5.44 -15.08 26.00
C THR A 115 -4.28 -15.82 25.38
N GLU A 116 -3.06 -15.53 25.84
CA GLU A 116 -1.85 -16.25 25.43
C GLU A 116 -1.76 -17.59 26.14
N LEU A 117 -1.71 -18.66 25.35
CA LEU A 117 -1.42 -20.00 25.82
C LEU A 117 -0.08 -20.44 25.24
N GLN A 118 0.91 -20.61 26.11
CA GLN A 118 2.23 -21.09 25.73
C GLN A 118 2.31 -22.60 25.84
N ASP A 119 2.61 -23.23 24.70
CA ASP A 119 3.05 -24.61 24.60
C ASP A 119 4.59 -24.67 24.52
N GLN A 120 5.19 -25.86 24.53
CA GLN A 120 6.63 -26.05 24.51
C GLN A 120 7.28 -25.49 23.23
N THR A 121 6.56 -25.52 22.11
CA THR A 121 7.07 -25.17 20.77
C THR A 121 6.44 -23.92 20.18
N ARG A 122 5.28 -23.48 20.69
CA ARG A 122 4.46 -22.45 20.04
C ARG A 122 3.61 -21.67 21.03
N THR A 123 3.30 -20.41 20.69
CA THR A 123 2.32 -19.59 21.42
C THR A 123 1.01 -19.50 20.63
N TRP A 124 -0.10 -19.80 21.32
CA TRP A 124 -1.46 -19.73 20.81
C TRP A 124 -2.17 -18.51 21.37
N LEU A 125 -2.94 -17.84 20.53
CA LEU A 125 -3.65 -16.61 20.86
C LEU A 125 -5.15 -16.86 20.74
N LEU A 126 -5.79 -17.17 21.87
CA LEU A 126 -7.24 -17.37 21.89
C LEU A 126 -7.95 -16.01 21.91
N PRO A 127 -8.77 -15.67 20.91
CA PRO A 127 -9.44 -14.38 20.86
C PRO A 127 -10.53 -14.30 21.94
N ASN A 128 -10.74 -13.12 22.52
CA ASN A 128 -11.79 -12.88 23.52
C ASN A 128 -13.15 -12.69 22.82
N VAL A 129 -13.66 -13.77 22.22
CA VAL A 129 -14.97 -13.80 21.53
C VAL A 129 -15.94 -14.61 22.39
N LYS A 130 -17.07 -14.00 22.75
CA LYS A 130 -18.10 -14.69 23.54
C LYS A 130 -18.94 -15.59 22.64
N GLU A 131 -19.51 -16.61 23.24
CA GLU A 131 -20.40 -17.58 22.58
C GLU A 131 -21.54 -16.91 21.79
N GLN A 132 -22.11 -15.84 22.34
CA GLN A 132 -23.20 -15.08 21.71
C GLN A 132 -22.77 -14.27 20.46
N GLU A 133 -21.46 -13.99 20.33
CA GLU A 133 -20.91 -13.17 19.25
C GLU A 133 -20.49 -14.04 18.04
N PHE A 134 -20.24 -15.33 18.26
CA PHE A 134 -19.80 -16.27 17.22
C PHE A 134 -20.68 -16.28 15.97
N PRO A 135 -22.03 -16.34 16.06
CA PRO A 135 -22.87 -16.31 14.86
C PRO A 135 -22.63 -15.07 14.00
N GLY A 136 -22.43 -13.90 14.62
CA GLY A 136 -22.13 -12.65 13.93
C GLY A 136 -20.74 -12.66 13.28
N VAL A 137 -19.75 -13.21 13.98
CA VAL A 137 -18.38 -13.39 13.44
C VAL A 137 -18.40 -14.31 12.22
N VAL A 138 -19.08 -15.46 12.29
CA VAL A 138 -19.18 -16.41 11.17
C VAL A 138 -19.92 -15.79 9.99
N GLN A 139 -21.02 -15.08 10.24
CA GLN A 139 -21.74 -14.36 9.21
C GLN A 139 -20.85 -13.32 8.52
N TYR A 140 -20.10 -12.53 9.29
CA TYR A 140 -19.14 -11.57 8.76
C TYR A 140 -18.08 -12.23 7.87
N LEU A 141 -17.47 -13.32 8.33
CA LEU A 141 -16.45 -14.06 7.56
C LEU A 141 -17.01 -14.66 6.26
N SER A 142 -18.27 -15.09 6.27
CA SER A 142 -18.93 -15.65 5.07
C SER A 142 -19.29 -14.60 4.01
N LEU A 143 -19.61 -13.37 4.45
CA LEU A 143 -20.02 -12.28 3.56
C LEU A 143 -18.83 -11.50 2.98
N ARG A 144 -17.69 -11.50 3.68
CA ARG A 144 -16.50 -10.75 3.27
C ARG A 144 -15.61 -11.60 2.38
N LYS A 145 -15.33 -11.12 1.18
CA LYS A 145 -14.35 -11.73 0.26
C LYS A 145 -12.91 -11.66 0.81
N PHE A 146 -12.58 -10.56 1.49
CA PHE A 146 -11.25 -10.31 2.06
C PHE A 146 -11.33 -9.88 3.54
N PRO A 147 -11.66 -10.79 4.48
CA PRO A 147 -11.70 -10.50 5.91
C PRO A 147 -10.29 -10.51 6.51
N PHE A 148 -9.35 -9.81 5.88
CA PHE A 148 -7.93 -9.84 6.24
C PHE A 148 -7.46 -8.49 6.75
N THR A 149 -6.47 -8.53 7.64
CA THR A 149 -5.72 -7.34 8.03
C THR A 149 -4.93 -6.80 6.83
N SER A 150 -4.37 -5.60 6.96
CA SER A 150 -3.45 -5.05 5.96
C SER A 150 -2.27 -5.98 5.67
N ARG A 151 -1.74 -6.67 6.70
CA ARG A 151 -0.70 -7.71 6.57
C ARG A 151 -1.20 -8.94 5.80
N GLY A 152 -2.41 -9.41 6.06
CA GLY A 152 -2.99 -10.54 5.35
C GLY A 152 -3.24 -10.25 3.87
N LEU A 153 -3.76 -9.05 3.56
CA LEU A 153 -3.89 -8.56 2.20
C LEU A 153 -2.54 -8.50 1.49
N PHE A 154 -1.51 -7.94 2.15
CA PHE A 154 -0.14 -7.90 1.62
C PHE A 154 0.36 -9.29 1.26
N LYS A 155 0.29 -10.26 2.19
CA LYS A 155 0.79 -11.64 1.97
C LYS A 155 0.09 -12.30 0.78
N ARG A 156 -1.22 -12.12 0.65
CA ARG A 156 -1.99 -12.66 -0.48
C ARG A 156 -1.59 -12.04 -1.81
N VAL A 157 -1.46 -10.71 -1.86
CA VAL A 157 -0.98 -10.02 -3.07
C VAL A 157 0.43 -10.49 -3.43
N ALA A 158 1.34 -10.55 -2.46
CA ALA A 158 2.72 -11.01 -2.66
C ALA A 158 2.79 -12.45 -3.18
N SER A 159 2.01 -13.37 -2.58
CA SER A 159 1.91 -14.77 -3.04
C SER A 159 1.41 -14.84 -4.48
N SER A 160 0.32 -14.13 -4.80
CA SER A 160 -0.23 -14.14 -6.16
C SER A 160 0.77 -13.63 -7.20
N LEU A 161 1.52 -12.57 -6.86
CA LEU A 161 2.54 -11.99 -7.72
C LEU A 161 3.69 -12.96 -7.99
N GLY A 162 4.10 -13.75 -6.97
CA GLY A 162 5.12 -14.80 -7.11
C GLY A 162 4.69 -15.92 -8.06
N GLU A 163 3.38 -16.20 -8.14
CA GLU A 163 2.79 -17.16 -9.09
C GLU A 163 2.56 -16.56 -10.50
N GLY A 164 2.98 -15.31 -10.74
CA GLY A 164 2.76 -14.61 -12.00
C GLY A 164 1.30 -14.18 -12.25
N LYS A 165 0.46 -14.23 -11.21
CA LYS A 165 -0.94 -13.78 -11.24
C LYS A 165 -1.09 -12.50 -10.44
N VAL A 166 -2.17 -11.75 -10.69
CA VAL A 166 -2.54 -10.61 -9.85
C VAL A 166 -4.02 -10.75 -9.54
N ASP A 167 -4.34 -10.99 -8.27
CA ASP A 167 -5.72 -10.85 -7.80
C ASP A 167 -6.03 -9.36 -7.70
N GLU A 168 -6.67 -8.82 -8.74
CA GLU A 168 -6.96 -7.40 -8.90
C GLU A 168 -7.82 -6.85 -7.75
N GLU A 169 -8.76 -7.64 -7.25
CA GLU A 169 -9.65 -7.19 -6.16
C GLU A 169 -8.93 -7.23 -4.80
N CYS A 170 -8.05 -8.20 -4.58
CA CYS A 170 -7.19 -8.25 -3.40
C CYS A 170 -6.20 -7.08 -3.41
N LEU A 171 -5.57 -6.83 -4.56
CA LEU A 171 -4.68 -5.68 -4.76
C LEU A 171 -5.41 -4.36 -4.54
N TYR A 172 -6.61 -4.22 -5.09
CA TYR A 172 -7.46 -3.05 -4.86
C TYR A 172 -7.74 -2.85 -3.37
N SER A 173 -8.11 -3.93 -2.66
CA SER A 173 -8.37 -3.89 -1.21
C SER A 173 -7.12 -3.49 -0.43
N PHE A 174 -5.96 -4.04 -0.78
CA PHE A 174 -4.67 -3.68 -0.19
C PHE A 174 -4.33 -2.19 -0.39
N CYS A 175 -4.52 -1.67 -1.60
CA CYS A 175 -4.24 -0.26 -1.92
C CYS A 175 -5.17 0.74 -1.19
N HIS A 176 -6.26 0.26 -0.60
CA HIS A 176 -7.17 1.06 0.23
C HIS A 176 -6.92 0.87 1.73
N THR A 177 -5.91 0.10 2.11
CA THR A 177 -5.47 0.01 3.51
C THR A 177 -4.87 1.33 3.96
N PRO A 178 -5.04 1.71 5.24
CA PRO A 178 -4.49 2.97 5.72
C PRO A 178 -2.95 3.05 5.64
N GLU A 179 -2.23 1.94 5.81
CA GLU A 179 -0.78 1.88 5.61
C GLU A 179 -0.40 2.29 4.19
N PHE A 180 -1.10 1.74 3.19
CA PHE A 180 -0.80 2.02 1.80
C PHE A 180 -1.19 3.45 1.43
N LEU A 181 -2.35 3.92 1.91
CA LEU A 181 -2.79 5.30 1.70
C LEU A 181 -1.82 6.29 2.34
N TYR A 182 -1.35 6.03 3.55
CA TYR A 182 -0.31 6.83 4.20
C TYR A 182 0.96 6.90 3.35
N LEU A 183 1.49 5.74 2.93
CA LEU A 183 2.68 5.71 2.08
C LEU A 183 2.44 6.52 0.80
N ARG A 184 1.29 6.32 0.15
CA ARG A 184 0.92 7.07 -1.05
C ARG A 184 0.89 8.57 -0.79
N THR A 185 0.35 9.03 0.35
CA THR A 185 0.33 10.45 0.71
C THR A 185 1.72 11.00 1.03
N LEU A 186 2.57 10.23 1.71
CA LEU A 186 3.96 10.58 1.98
C LEU A 186 4.75 10.77 0.68
N LEU A 187 4.47 9.94 -0.32
CA LEU A 187 5.07 9.98 -1.64
C LEU A 187 4.29 10.89 -2.62
N ALA A 188 3.13 11.45 -2.24
CA ALA A 188 2.25 12.23 -3.12
C ALA A 188 2.84 13.60 -3.52
N GLY A 189 3.92 14.03 -2.86
CA GLY A 189 4.77 15.11 -3.38
C GLY A 189 5.34 14.80 -4.78
N ALA A 190 5.34 13.51 -5.18
CA ALA A 190 5.95 12.98 -6.39
C ALA A 190 5.09 12.74 -7.62
N ASP A 191 3.87 13.25 -7.60
CA ASP A 191 2.75 12.40 -7.99
C ASP A 191 1.95 12.92 -9.19
N ARG A 192 2.60 13.33 -10.28
CA ARG A 192 1.85 13.56 -11.53
C ARG A 192 1.80 12.35 -12.47
N GLU A 193 2.70 11.38 -12.34
CA GLU A 193 2.83 10.31 -13.34
C GLU A 193 2.90 8.87 -12.79
N ILE A 194 2.96 8.66 -11.48
CA ILE A 194 3.19 7.32 -10.92
C ILE A 194 1.86 6.60 -10.68
N SER A 195 1.73 5.40 -11.22
CA SER A 195 0.53 4.60 -11.02
C SER A 195 0.49 3.96 -9.63
N VAL A 196 -0.71 3.83 -9.07
CA VAL A 196 -0.96 3.09 -7.82
C VAL A 196 -0.40 1.65 -7.91
N ALA A 197 -0.49 1.02 -9.08
CA ALA A 197 0.05 -0.32 -9.31
C ALA A 197 1.58 -0.38 -9.26
N SER A 198 2.27 0.65 -9.77
CA SER A 198 3.73 0.74 -9.71
C SER A 198 4.21 0.91 -8.26
N LEU A 199 3.53 1.75 -7.47
CA LEU A 199 3.79 1.90 -6.04
C LEU A 199 3.50 0.60 -5.28
N ALA A 200 2.37 -0.06 -5.56
CA ALA A 200 2.07 -1.36 -4.96
C ALA A 200 3.14 -2.40 -5.28
N ARG A 201 3.62 -2.47 -6.53
CA ARG A 201 4.69 -3.38 -6.91
C ARG A 201 5.98 -3.12 -6.12
N MET A 202 6.39 -1.85 -5.99
CA MET A 202 7.55 -1.45 -5.20
C MET A 202 7.40 -1.88 -3.73
N VAL A 203 6.22 -1.63 -3.14
CA VAL A 203 5.91 -2.01 -1.76
C VAL A 203 5.98 -3.52 -1.56
N ILE A 204 5.35 -4.29 -2.45
CA ILE A 204 5.30 -5.75 -2.35
C ILE A 204 6.69 -6.36 -2.49
N ARG A 205 7.50 -5.88 -3.46
CA ARG A 205 8.86 -6.38 -3.68
C ARG A 205 9.84 -5.98 -2.58
N GLY A 206 9.72 -4.75 -2.04
CA GLY A 206 10.54 -4.31 -0.91
C GLY A 206 10.24 -5.02 0.41
N GLY A 207 9.14 -5.78 0.46
CA GLY A 207 8.82 -6.71 1.53
C GLY A 207 7.99 -6.13 2.67
N SER A 208 7.33 -7.03 3.41
CA SER A 208 6.39 -6.66 4.47
C SER A 208 7.06 -5.91 5.62
N GLU A 209 8.25 -6.34 6.03
CA GLU A 209 8.94 -5.77 7.20
C GLU A 209 9.28 -4.29 7.00
N VAL A 210 9.79 -3.92 5.82
CA VAL A 210 10.07 -2.53 5.48
C VAL A 210 8.78 -1.73 5.44
N PHE A 211 7.78 -2.22 4.70
CA PHE A 211 6.52 -1.49 4.54
C PHE A 211 5.81 -1.20 5.87
N PHE A 212 5.61 -2.21 6.71
CA PHE A 212 4.87 -2.06 7.97
C PHE A 212 5.67 -1.37 9.07
N SER A 213 7.01 -1.41 9.05
CA SER A 213 7.83 -0.63 10.00
C SER A 213 7.83 0.87 9.67
N LEU A 214 7.76 1.21 8.39
CA LEU A 214 7.70 2.60 7.92
C LEU A 214 6.31 3.22 8.05
N CYS A 215 5.25 2.41 7.99
CA CYS A 215 3.85 2.85 8.08
C CYS A 215 3.21 2.55 9.45
N SER A 216 4.01 2.59 10.53
CA SER A 216 3.51 2.31 11.88
C SER A 216 2.40 3.29 12.29
N SER A 217 1.53 2.89 13.22
CA SER A 217 0.46 3.75 13.72
C SER A 217 0.99 5.11 14.19
N GLU A 218 2.08 5.13 14.96
CA GLU A 218 2.71 6.36 15.44
C GLU A 218 3.12 7.30 14.29
N LYS A 219 3.77 6.76 13.26
CA LYS A 219 4.22 7.54 12.08
C LYS A 219 3.06 8.06 11.23
N ARG A 220 1.92 7.39 11.23
CA ARG A 220 0.74 7.85 10.47
C ARG A 220 0.03 9.04 11.09
N PHE A 221 0.24 9.28 12.38
CA PHE A 221 -0.28 10.44 13.09
C PHE A 221 0.75 11.59 13.18
N SER A 222 2.00 11.38 12.75
CA SER A 222 2.97 12.47 12.64
C SER A 222 2.72 13.33 11.40
N ALA A 223 3.20 14.57 11.45
CA ALA A 223 3.16 15.45 10.29
C ALA A 223 4.16 14.96 9.24
N ILE A 224 3.68 14.74 8.02
CA ILE A 224 4.51 14.32 6.88
C ILE A 224 5.64 15.34 6.64
N SER A 225 6.88 14.84 6.63
CA SER A 225 8.08 15.63 6.36
C SER A 225 8.88 15.11 5.17
N GLU A 226 9.68 15.99 4.57
CA GLU A 226 10.62 15.61 3.49
C GLU A 226 11.63 14.56 3.97
N LYS A 227 12.10 14.68 5.21
CA LYS A 227 13.02 13.73 5.82
C LYS A 227 12.41 12.33 5.95
N GLU A 228 11.15 12.22 6.39
CA GLU A 228 10.46 10.92 6.43
C GLU A 228 10.29 10.33 5.02
N ARG A 229 9.99 11.15 4.01
CA ARG A 229 9.94 10.70 2.61
C ARG A 229 11.28 10.13 2.16
N GLN A 230 12.37 10.87 2.41
CA GLN A 230 13.73 10.45 2.05
C GLN A 230 14.13 9.15 2.76
N GLU A 231 13.85 9.02 4.05
CA GLU A 231 14.11 7.80 4.84
C GLU A 231 13.36 6.59 4.27
N VAL A 232 12.08 6.76 3.92
CA VAL A 232 11.26 5.71 3.32
C VAL A 232 11.81 5.29 1.97
N LEU A 233 12.09 6.23 1.08
CA LEU A 233 12.59 5.91 -0.26
C LEU A 233 13.99 5.29 -0.20
N LEU A 234 14.86 5.76 0.68
CA LEU A 234 16.17 5.13 0.92
C LEU A 234 16.02 3.68 1.38
N ALA A 235 15.09 3.40 2.30
CA ALA A 235 14.83 2.03 2.74
C ALA A 235 14.47 1.09 1.56
N TYR A 236 13.72 1.59 0.57
CA TYR A 236 13.43 0.84 -0.66
C TYR A 236 14.60 0.80 -1.66
N VAL A 237 15.44 1.83 -1.73
CA VAL A 237 16.71 1.78 -2.49
C VAL A 237 17.64 0.69 -1.95
N TYR A 238 17.73 0.52 -0.63
CA TYR A 238 18.48 -0.57 -0.01
C TYR A 238 17.86 -1.96 -0.26
N ARG A 239 16.61 -2.02 -0.74
CA ARG A 239 15.94 -3.22 -1.25
C ARG A 239 16.05 -3.37 -2.77
N GLU A 240 16.93 -2.59 -3.40
CA GLU A 240 17.19 -2.60 -4.84
C GLU A 240 15.97 -2.23 -5.70
N GLU A 241 15.04 -1.43 -5.18
CA GLU A 241 13.87 -0.96 -5.92
C GLU A 241 14.17 0.28 -6.78
N PRO A 242 14.19 0.17 -8.13
CA PRO A 242 14.57 1.30 -8.99
C PRO A 242 13.57 2.46 -8.96
N LEU A 243 12.29 2.16 -8.73
CA LEU A 243 11.25 3.18 -8.62
C LEU A 243 11.52 4.13 -7.44
N ALA A 244 12.07 3.61 -6.34
CA ALA A 244 12.43 4.44 -5.18
C ALA A 244 13.59 5.40 -5.49
N ALA A 245 14.60 4.94 -6.24
CA ALA A 245 15.70 5.78 -6.70
C ALA A 245 15.22 6.88 -7.65
N LEU A 246 14.31 6.56 -8.57
CA LEU A 246 13.68 7.54 -9.47
C LEU A 246 12.84 8.57 -8.71
N LEU A 247 12.09 8.12 -7.70
CA LEU A 247 11.30 8.98 -6.83
C LEU A 247 12.18 9.95 -6.03
N LEU A 248 13.30 9.47 -5.46
CA LEU A 248 14.28 10.33 -4.81
C LEU A 248 14.86 11.35 -5.79
N LEU A 249 15.20 10.92 -7.00
CA LEU A 249 15.75 11.81 -8.00
C LEU A 249 14.79 12.95 -8.37
N GLU A 250 13.50 12.64 -8.48
CA GLU A 250 12.49 13.62 -8.90
C GLU A 250 12.25 14.72 -7.84
N HIS A 251 12.35 14.41 -6.54
CA HIS A 251 11.97 15.32 -5.44
C HIS A 251 13.14 15.85 -4.63
N ASP A 252 14.22 15.07 -4.57
CA ASP A 252 15.30 15.26 -3.63
C ASP A 252 16.65 15.38 -4.35
N SER A 253 16.68 15.70 -5.66
CA SER A 253 17.92 15.78 -6.44
C SER A 253 18.99 16.68 -5.82
N GLU A 254 18.63 17.87 -5.34
CA GLU A 254 19.57 18.77 -4.66
C GLU A 254 20.07 18.17 -3.34
N ALA A 255 19.19 17.54 -2.56
CA ALA A 255 19.56 16.87 -1.33
C ALA A 255 20.50 15.68 -1.61
N ILE A 256 20.29 14.93 -2.70
CA ILE A 256 21.20 13.86 -3.12
C ILE A 256 22.60 14.43 -3.45
N LEU A 257 22.68 15.59 -4.11
CA LEU A 257 23.95 16.23 -4.46
C LEU A 257 24.71 16.79 -3.26
N HIS A 258 24.02 17.21 -2.19
CA HIS A 258 24.64 18.01 -1.12
C HIS A 258 24.54 17.42 0.28
N GLU A 259 23.47 16.67 0.59
CA GLU A 259 23.14 16.25 1.96
C GLU A 259 23.31 14.73 2.18
N PHE A 260 23.04 13.92 1.16
CA PHE A 260 23.05 12.45 1.30
C PHE A 260 24.48 11.92 1.48
N ARG A 261 24.64 10.81 2.22
CA ARG A 261 25.96 10.17 2.42
C ARG A 261 26.46 9.54 1.11
N ASN A 262 27.78 9.45 0.93
CA ASN A 262 28.36 8.88 -0.30
C ASN A 262 27.84 7.46 -0.58
N GLU A 263 27.71 6.63 0.45
CA GLU A 263 27.17 5.26 0.33
C GLU A 263 25.73 5.24 -0.22
N ASP A 264 24.87 6.13 0.30
CA ASP A 264 23.47 6.24 -0.14
C ASP A 264 23.42 6.65 -1.62
N VAL A 265 24.23 7.64 -2.00
CA VAL A 265 24.28 8.11 -3.39
C VAL A 265 24.80 7.06 -4.34
N GLN A 266 25.83 6.28 -3.96
CA GLN A 266 26.30 5.16 -4.78
C GLN A 266 25.19 4.14 -5.02
N LYS A 267 24.40 3.79 -3.99
CA LYS A 267 23.26 2.88 -4.14
C LYS A 267 22.20 3.44 -5.08
N ILE A 268 21.86 4.73 -4.95
CA ILE A 268 20.91 5.40 -5.84
C ILE A 268 21.41 5.35 -7.29
N LEU A 269 22.66 5.75 -7.53
CA LEU A 269 23.25 5.80 -8.87
C LEU A 269 23.27 4.44 -9.57
N CYS A 270 23.50 3.34 -8.83
CA CYS A 270 23.46 1.98 -9.37
C CYS A 270 22.07 1.55 -9.86
N LEU A 271 20.99 2.12 -9.31
CA LEU A 271 19.61 1.77 -9.65
C LEU A 271 18.98 2.68 -10.72
N LEU A 272 19.61 3.82 -11.04
CA LEU A 272 19.05 4.77 -12.00
C LEU A 272 19.10 4.22 -13.44
N PRO A 273 17.99 4.20 -14.18
CA PRO A 273 17.98 3.79 -15.58
C PRO A 273 18.70 4.84 -16.44
N ARG A 274 19.79 4.43 -17.11
CA ARG A 274 20.64 5.32 -17.92
C ARG A 274 19.97 5.86 -19.19
N GLY A 275 18.90 5.21 -19.64
CA GLY A 275 18.12 5.61 -20.83
C GLY A 275 17.16 6.78 -20.59
N PHE A 276 17.01 7.26 -19.35
CA PHE A 276 16.06 8.32 -19.03
C PHE A 276 16.74 9.71 -19.06
N PRO A 277 16.22 10.71 -19.82
CA PRO A 277 16.85 12.02 -19.95
C PRO A 277 17.15 12.72 -18.62
N LYS A 278 16.20 12.67 -17.67
CA LYS A 278 16.38 13.23 -16.32
C LYS A 278 17.53 12.60 -15.55
N CYS A 279 17.74 11.29 -15.70
CA CYS A 279 18.88 10.60 -15.09
C CYS A 279 20.20 11.09 -15.68
N GLN A 280 20.26 11.30 -17.00
CA GLN A 280 21.47 11.80 -17.67
C GLN A 280 21.80 13.23 -17.24
N GLU A 281 20.79 14.10 -17.17
CA GLU A 281 20.93 15.46 -16.66
C GLU A 281 21.49 15.44 -15.23
N PHE A 282 20.91 14.64 -14.34
CA PHE A 282 21.40 14.49 -12.98
C PHE A 282 22.84 13.96 -12.92
N LEU A 283 23.18 12.93 -13.69
CA LEU A 283 24.53 12.36 -13.72
C LEU A 283 25.58 13.39 -14.17
N SER A 284 25.23 14.25 -15.13
CA SER A 284 26.10 15.34 -15.58
C SER A 284 26.35 16.36 -14.47
N ARG A 285 25.32 16.69 -13.67
CA ARG A 285 25.44 17.58 -12.51
C ARG A 285 26.25 16.93 -11.40
N TYR A 286 26.00 15.65 -11.11
CA TYR A 286 26.74 14.87 -10.14
C TYR A 286 28.24 14.83 -10.46
N ALA A 287 28.60 14.62 -11.72
CA ALA A 287 30.00 14.60 -12.17
C ALA A 287 30.76 15.93 -11.94
N GLN A 288 30.04 17.04 -11.78
CA GLN A 288 30.61 18.37 -11.50
C GLN A 288 30.73 18.64 -9.99
N THR A 289 30.19 17.77 -9.13
CA THR A 289 30.29 17.93 -7.67
C THR A 289 31.66 17.47 -7.14
N PRO A 290 32.12 17.99 -5.99
CA PRO A 290 33.37 17.54 -5.36
C PRO A 290 33.26 16.14 -4.70
N ARG A 291 32.16 15.40 -4.93
CA ARG A 291 31.96 14.06 -4.37
C ARG A 291 32.84 13.03 -5.06
N GLU A 292 33.16 11.97 -4.34
CA GLU A 292 33.87 10.81 -4.89
C GLU A 292 33.08 10.19 -6.04
N GLN A 293 33.73 10.03 -7.19
CA GLN A 293 33.11 9.39 -8.35
C GLN A 293 32.98 7.88 -8.07
N PRO A 294 31.81 7.26 -8.29
CA PRO A 294 31.66 5.82 -8.10
C PRO A 294 32.53 5.05 -9.10
N GLU A 295 33.28 4.06 -8.63
CA GLU A 295 33.92 3.06 -9.47
C GLU A 295 32.85 2.15 -10.10
N LEU A 296 32.28 2.59 -11.22
CA LEU A 296 31.32 1.83 -12.01
C LEU A 296 32.04 0.69 -12.76
N SER A 297 32.12 -0.49 -12.13
CA SER A 297 32.58 -1.71 -12.80
C SER A 297 31.68 -2.04 -14.00
N GLN A 298 32.28 -2.23 -15.18
CA GLN A 298 31.61 -2.47 -16.46
C GLN A 298 31.01 -3.88 -16.61
N ASN A 299 30.83 -4.63 -15.53
CA ASN A 299 30.19 -5.95 -15.56
C ASN A 299 28.77 -5.85 -14.98
N SER A 300 27.85 -5.32 -15.78
CA SER A 300 26.42 -5.58 -15.57
C SER A 300 26.10 -7.01 -16.05
N PRO A 301 25.28 -7.80 -15.34
CA PRO A 301 24.74 -9.03 -15.91
C PRO A 301 23.98 -8.69 -17.21
N PRO A 302 23.91 -9.61 -18.18
CA PRO A 302 23.21 -9.36 -19.43
C PRO A 302 21.75 -9.07 -19.09
N VAL A 303 21.34 -7.81 -19.30
CA VAL A 303 19.95 -7.39 -19.20
C VAL A 303 19.22 -8.08 -20.34
N GLU A 304 18.37 -9.06 -20.02
CA GLU A 304 17.40 -9.59 -20.97
C GLU A 304 16.59 -8.43 -21.57
N GLU A 305 16.54 -8.39 -22.90
CA GLU A 305 15.94 -7.38 -23.79
C GLU A 305 14.41 -7.15 -23.63
N ASN A 306 13.82 -7.51 -22.48
CA ASN A 306 12.38 -7.42 -22.25
C ASN A 306 11.92 -6.16 -21.50
N SER A 307 12.73 -5.11 -21.45
CA SER A 307 12.43 -3.87 -20.69
C SER A 307 12.35 -2.59 -21.53
N LEU A 308 12.01 -2.70 -22.82
CA LEU A 308 11.83 -1.53 -23.71
C LEU A 308 10.36 -1.15 -23.94
N PHE A 309 9.46 -1.35 -22.97
CA PHE A 309 8.04 -1.03 -23.16
C PHE A 309 7.58 0.03 -22.17
N ARG A 310 6.82 1.00 -22.65
CA ARG A 310 6.13 1.98 -21.82
C ARG A 310 4.76 1.44 -21.46
N GLU A 311 4.41 1.40 -20.19
CA GLU A 311 3.07 1.03 -19.73
C GLU A 311 2.12 2.24 -19.84
N TYR A 312 0.95 2.05 -20.47
CA TYR A 312 -0.11 3.05 -20.59
C TYR A 312 -1.40 2.52 -19.97
N ILE A 313 -1.95 3.26 -19.01
CA ILE A 313 -3.21 2.89 -18.35
C ILE A 313 -4.34 3.55 -19.12
N VAL A 314 -5.24 2.72 -19.64
CA VAL A 314 -6.46 3.16 -20.33
C VAL A 314 -7.28 4.03 -19.38
N LYS A 315 -7.61 5.25 -19.79
CA LYS A 315 -8.47 6.16 -19.02
C LYS A 315 -9.92 6.02 -19.45
N GLU A 316 -10.83 6.53 -18.62
CA GLU A 316 -12.25 6.58 -18.98
C GLU A 316 -12.45 7.43 -20.25
N GLY A 317 -13.08 6.83 -21.26
CA GLY A 317 -13.24 7.42 -22.60
C GLY A 317 -12.13 7.09 -23.60
N ASP A 318 -11.07 6.38 -23.21
CA ASP A 318 -10.04 5.94 -24.15
C ASP A 318 -10.54 4.81 -25.07
N SER A 319 -10.09 4.85 -26.32
CA SER A 319 -10.24 3.76 -27.29
C SER A 319 -8.90 3.43 -27.92
N LEU A 320 -8.74 2.21 -28.46
CA LEU A 320 -7.50 1.82 -29.14
C LEU A 320 -7.10 2.82 -30.23
N TRP A 321 -8.07 3.41 -30.92
CA TRP A 321 -7.82 4.41 -31.96
C TRP A 321 -7.28 5.73 -31.39
N VAL A 322 -7.87 6.21 -30.27
CA VAL A 322 -7.40 7.44 -29.59
C VAL A 322 -5.98 7.24 -29.05
N ILE A 323 -5.72 6.10 -28.41
CA ILE A 323 -4.39 5.76 -27.86
C ILE A 323 -3.37 5.58 -28.99
N SER A 324 -3.72 4.84 -30.03
CA SER A 324 -2.90 4.62 -31.22
C SER A 324 -2.44 5.94 -31.84
N ARG A 325 -3.37 6.88 -32.04
CA ARG A 325 -3.08 8.18 -32.65
C ARG A 325 -2.28 9.11 -31.74
N ARG A 326 -2.54 9.06 -30.44
CA ARG A 326 -1.84 9.87 -29.43
C ARG A 326 -0.39 9.42 -29.24
N GLU A 327 -0.17 8.10 -29.23
CA GLU A 327 1.12 7.49 -28.92
C GLU A 327 1.92 7.12 -30.17
N GLY A 328 1.35 7.26 -31.36
CA GLY A 328 2.03 7.03 -32.64
C GLY A 328 2.25 5.55 -32.97
N VAL A 329 1.38 4.65 -32.47
CA VAL A 329 1.50 3.19 -32.59
C VAL A 329 0.30 2.66 -33.36
N SER A 330 0.46 1.74 -34.32
CA SER A 330 -0.69 1.17 -35.03
C SER A 330 -1.58 0.34 -34.09
N ILE A 331 -2.89 0.32 -34.36
CA ILE A 331 -3.86 -0.45 -33.55
C ILE A 331 -3.50 -1.95 -33.54
N GLU A 332 -3.08 -2.48 -34.68
CA GLU A 332 -2.69 -3.88 -34.85
C GLU A 332 -1.48 -4.24 -33.98
N GLU A 333 -0.46 -3.37 -33.91
CA GLU A 333 0.70 -3.57 -33.04
C GLU A 333 0.31 -3.47 -31.57
N LEU A 334 -0.53 -2.49 -31.22
CA LEU A 334 -1.10 -2.33 -29.89
C LEU A 334 -1.84 -3.59 -29.42
N MET A 335 -2.66 -4.19 -30.29
CA MET A 335 -3.42 -5.39 -29.98
C MET A 335 -2.54 -6.63 -29.86
N ARG A 336 -1.68 -6.86 -30.85
CA ARG A 336 -0.76 -7.99 -30.89
C ARG A 336 0.12 -8.03 -29.65
N ARG A 337 0.65 -6.87 -29.25
CA ARG A 337 1.56 -6.72 -28.13
C ARG A 337 0.88 -6.89 -26.76
N ASN A 338 -0.40 -6.55 -26.69
CA ASN A 338 -1.21 -6.65 -25.46
C ASN A 338 -2.14 -7.86 -25.43
N GLN A 339 -1.97 -8.79 -26.38
CA GLN A 339 -2.79 -10.00 -26.53
C GLN A 339 -4.29 -9.68 -26.50
N LEU A 340 -4.69 -8.56 -27.12
CA LEU A 340 -6.09 -8.14 -27.18
C LEU A 340 -6.78 -8.89 -28.32
N SER A 341 -7.82 -9.66 -28.00
CA SER A 341 -8.67 -10.32 -28.99
C SER A 341 -9.72 -9.40 -29.62
N HIS A 342 -10.03 -8.26 -28.98
CA HIS A 342 -11.09 -7.34 -29.39
C HIS A 342 -10.72 -5.87 -29.13
N HIS A 343 -11.43 -4.96 -29.78
CA HIS A 343 -11.12 -3.51 -29.73
C HIS A 343 -11.63 -2.79 -28.47
N ARG A 344 -12.36 -3.48 -27.60
CA ARG A 344 -12.93 -2.88 -26.38
C ARG A 344 -11.84 -2.75 -25.32
N LEU A 345 -11.63 -1.53 -24.84
CA LEU A 345 -10.73 -1.24 -23.73
C LEU A 345 -11.55 -0.89 -22.48
N LEU A 346 -11.12 -1.42 -21.34
CA LEU A 346 -11.69 -1.07 -20.04
C LEU A 346 -10.77 -0.03 -19.37
N PRO A 347 -11.34 1.05 -18.81
CA PRO A 347 -10.57 1.98 -18.00
C PRO A 347 -9.83 1.24 -16.88
N GLY A 348 -8.57 1.58 -16.64
CA GLY A 348 -7.67 0.90 -15.69
C GLY A 348 -6.82 -0.22 -16.27
N LYS A 349 -7.11 -0.71 -17.50
CA LYS A 349 -6.29 -1.74 -18.15
C LYS A 349 -4.92 -1.19 -18.56
N VAL A 350 -3.86 -1.97 -18.31
CA VAL A 350 -2.49 -1.61 -18.71
C VAL A 350 -2.20 -2.12 -20.12
N LEU A 351 -1.76 -1.21 -20.99
CA LEU A 351 -1.25 -1.51 -22.32
C LEU A 351 0.27 -1.29 -22.36
N LYS A 352 1.00 -2.30 -22.78
CA LYS A 352 2.41 -2.25 -23.17
C LYS A 352 2.52 -1.57 -24.52
N LEU A 353 3.07 -0.37 -24.53
CA LEU A 353 3.41 0.39 -25.72
C LEU A 353 4.90 0.22 -26.06
N PRO A 354 5.28 0.24 -27.34
CA PRO A 354 6.68 0.38 -27.74
C PRO A 354 7.28 1.70 -27.21
N PRO A 355 8.61 1.79 -27.08
CA PRO A 355 9.25 3.02 -26.66
C PRO A 355 9.05 4.05 -27.77
N LYS A 356 8.74 5.30 -27.39
CA LYS A 356 8.42 6.36 -28.35
C LYS A 356 9.64 6.61 -29.24
N SER A 357 9.59 6.17 -30.49
CA SER A 357 10.57 6.58 -31.50
C SER A 357 10.30 8.04 -31.83
N SER A 358 11.25 8.92 -31.49
CA SER A 358 11.25 10.32 -31.93
C SER A 358 11.25 10.44 -33.44
#